data_AF-A0A935F9E2-F1
#
_entry.id   AF-A0A935F9E2-F1
#
_cell.length_a   1.000
_cell.length_b   1.000
_cell.length_c   1.000
_cell.angle_alpha   90.00
_cell.angle_beta   90.00
_cell.angle_gamma   90.00
#
_symmetry.space_group_name_H-M   'P 1'
#
loop_
_entity.id
_entity.type
_entity.pdbx_description
1 polymer ?
#
loop_
_entity_poly.entity_id
_entity_poly.type
_entity_poly.pdbx_seq_one_letter_code
_entity_poly.pdbx_strand_id
1 'polypeptide(L)'
;MTKLFLIGLLIVINLSCNHLKKHEIARIEYRLYGDFGSEESDLLLFEKDGLTKARLEIKKGKTYIADVNRLGLDYFYSFLNDLKSLKKQTGYCTTDLSCTAYTKNETISRIQIDCQWQGFEYLKGILFKGQGIGTIFRYEEKISDSTIDSNFSLRYGNYDFYFNVKQVTSWCDKMMNSKDGLEPMYKSIKREVNQDSGTYYVDNHSWLMTMFTPRIVNVNTKEEGKSLLIRLNDTLTADRTYFVITPQNDTTKIFDSIDRSF
;
A
#
# COMPACT_ATOMS: atom_id res chain seq x y z
N MET A 1 48.83 -11.20 40.79
CA MET A 1 47.42 -11.36 40.40
C MET A 1 46.80 -9.98 40.17
N THR A 2 45.86 -9.89 39.21
CA THR A 2 44.84 -8.84 39.00
C THR A 2 45.21 -7.44 38.47
N LYS A 3 46.05 -7.29 37.43
CA LYS A 3 45.97 -6.09 36.53
C LYS A 3 46.08 -6.35 35.02
N LEU A 4 46.45 -7.56 34.58
CA LEU A 4 46.58 -7.88 33.14
C LEU A 4 45.31 -8.43 32.47
N PHE A 5 44.24 -8.69 33.22
CA PHE A 5 43.04 -9.35 32.68
C PHE A 5 42.00 -8.40 32.07
N LEU A 6 42.15 -7.07 32.22
CA LEU A 6 41.09 -6.13 31.82
C LEU A 6 41.30 -5.46 30.46
N ILE A 7 42.51 -5.41 29.91
CA ILE A 7 42.75 -4.72 28.63
C ILE A 7 42.69 -5.69 27.45
N GLY A 8 42.94 -6.99 27.67
CA GLY A 8 42.67 -8.05 26.68
C GLY A 8 41.19 -8.26 26.38
N LEU A 9 40.29 -7.85 27.29
CA LEU A 9 38.84 -7.96 27.10
C LEU A 9 38.23 -6.78 26.31
N LEU A 10 38.97 -5.68 26.15
CA LEU A 10 38.56 -4.54 25.32
C LEU A 10 38.95 -4.69 23.85
N ILE A 11 39.85 -5.63 23.53
CA ILE A 11 40.31 -5.87 22.14
C ILE A 11 39.37 -6.81 21.38
N VAL A 12 38.41 -7.46 22.05
CA VAL A 12 37.46 -8.41 21.40
C VAL A 12 36.04 -7.85 21.24
N ILE A 13 35.74 -6.61 21.68
CA ILE A 13 34.41 -5.99 21.49
C ILE A 13 34.36 -5.01 20.29
N ASN A 14 35.51 -4.72 19.66
CA ASN A 14 35.58 -3.95 18.41
C ASN A 14 36.01 -4.80 17.20
N LEU A 15 35.64 -6.09 17.17
CA LEU A 15 35.40 -6.74 15.88
C LEU A 15 34.18 -6.05 15.28
N SER A 16 34.44 -5.07 14.42
CA SER A 16 33.44 -4.40 13.58
C SER A 16 32.40 -5.42 13.18
N CYS A 17 31.15 -5.21 13.63
CA CYS A 17 30.01 -6.01 13.19
C CYS A 17 29.76 -5.63 11.71
N ASN A 18 30.64 -6.07 10.82
CA ASN A 18 30.49 -5.81 9.41
C ASN A 18 29.41 -6.78 8.91
N HIS A 19 28.17 -6.32 8.99
CA HIS A 19 26.98 -7.05 8.58
C HIS A 19 26.94 -7.30 7.06
N LEU A 20 27.90 -6.75 6.31
CA LEU A 20 27.94 -6.70 4.86
C LEU A 20 29.24 -7.31 4.30
N LYS A 21 29.15 -7.94 3.13
CA LYS A 21 30.32 -8.40 2.39
C LYS A 21 31.08 -7.21 1.76
N LYS A 22 32.33 -7.44 1.33
CA LYS A 22 33.26 -6.41 0.83
C LYS A 22 32.68 -5.43 -0.20
N HIS A 23 31.77 -5.89 -1.05
CA HIS A 23 31.16 -5.09 -2.13
C HIS A 23 29.73 -4.62 -1.83
N GLU A 24 29.18 -4.98 -0.67
CA GLU A 24 27.83 -4.59 -0.28
C GLU A 24 27.88 -3.22 0.43
N ILE A 25 26.97 -2.34 0.02
CA ILE A 25 26.79 -0.99 0.58
C ILE A 25 25.74 -1.04 1.68
N ALA A 26 24.62 -1.70 1.41
CA ALA A 26 23.52 -1.88 2.34
C ALA A 26 22.64 -3.06 1.95
N ARG A 27 21.98 -3.65 2.95
CA ARG A 27 20.95 -4.68 2.76
C ARG A 27 19.73 -4.32 3.57
N ILE A 28 18.54 -4.37 2.99
CA ILE A 28 17.27 -4.12 3.69
C ILE A 28 16.42 -5.37 3.57
N GLU A 29 16.10 -5.97 4.72
CA GLU A 29 15.11 -7.02 4.83
C GLU A 29 13.77 -6.39 5.21
N TYR A 30 12.76 -6.59 4.38
CA TYR A 30 11.41 -6.06 4.57
C TYR A 30 10.40 -7.19 4.58
N ARG A 31 9.45 -7.13 5.52
CA ARG A 31 8.39 -8.11 5.64
C ARG A 31 7.07 -7.42 5.96
N LEU A 32 6.05 -7.75 5.17
CA LEU A 32 4.67 -7.38 5.38
C LEU A 32 3.90 -8.68 5.61
N TYR A 33 3.31 -8.85 6.80
CA TYR A 33 2.48 -9.99 7.16
C TYR A 33 1.06 -9.53 7.49
N GLY A 34 0.05 -10.23 7.02
CA GLY A 34 -1.35 -10.00 7.42
C GLY A 34 -2.33 -10.46 6.35
N ASP A 35 -3.58 -9.98 6.46
CA ASP A 35 -4.72 -10.41 5.65
C ASP A 35 -4.56 -10.13 4.14
N PHE A 36 -3.62 -9.26 3.76
CA PHE A 36 -3.31 -8.89 2.36
C PHE A 36 -2.16 -9.70 1.75
N GLY A 37 -1.68 -10.73 2.45
CA GLY A 37 -0.61 -11.62 2.01
C GLY A 37 0.72 -11.41 2.75
N SER A 38 1.64 -12.35 2.53
CA SER A 38 3.01 -12.28 3.04
C SER A 38 3.95 -11.83 1.91
N GLU A 39 4.35 -10.55 1.91
CA GLU A 39 5.48 -10.11 1.09
C GLU A 39 6.74 -10.11 1.96
N GLU A 40 7.73 -10.89 1.54
CA GLU A 40 9.09 -10.81 2.07
C GLU A 40 10.01 -10.39 0.93
N SER A 41 10.75 -9.32 1.16
CA SER A 41 11.61 -8.67 0.18
C SER A 41 13.00 -8.41 0.77
N ASP A 42 14.03 -8.66 -0.04
CA ASP A 42 15.43 -8.39 0.26
C ASP A 42 15.99 -7.42 -0.77
N LEU A 43 16.35 -6.21 -0.32
CA LEU A 43 16.97 -5.19 -1.17
C LEU A 43 18.45 -5.07 -0.83
N LEU A 44 19.32 -5.36 -1.80
CA LEU A 44 20.77 -5.25 -1.68
C LEU A 44 21.29 -4.12 -2.57
N LEU A 45 21.99 -3.14 -2.00
CA LEU A 45 22.82 -2.18 -2.71
C LEU A 45 24.27 -2.67 -2.67
N PHE A 46 24.93 -2.72 -3.83
CA PHE A 46 26.30 -3.22 -3.95
C PHE A 46 27.05 -2.54 -5.10
N GLU A 47 28.38 -2.56 -5.04
CA GLU A 47 29.21 -2.08 -6.14
C GLU A 47 29.58 -3.20 -7.11
N LYS A 48 29.42 -2.91 -8.40
CA LYS A 48 29.84 -3.79 -9.48
C LYS A 48 30.23 -2.93 -10.70
N ASP A 49 31.40 -3.22 -11.26
CA ASP A 49 31.94 -2.54 -12.45
C ASP A 49 32.07 -1.01 -12.28
N GLY A 50 32.39 -0.56 -11.06
CA GLY A 50 32.52 0.87 -10.72
C GLY A 50 31.20 1.63 -10.59
N LEU A 51 30.06 0.92 -10.64
CA LEU A 51 28.72 1.48 -10.46
C LEU A 51 28.07 0.89 -9.21
N THR A 52 27.22 1.68 -8.57
CA THR A 52 26.30 1.16 -7.55
C THR A 52 25.09 0.52 -8.24
N LYS A 53 24.79 -0.71 -7.86
CA LYS A 53 23.61 -1.47 -8.32
C LYS A 53 22.70 -1.77 -7.14
N ALA A 54 21.40 -1.84 -7.40
CA ALA A 54 20.39 -2.34 -6.49
C ALA A 54 19.85 -3.67 -7.02
N ARG A 55 19.71 -4.65 -6.15
CA ARG A 55 19.03 -5.92 -6.42
C ARG A 55 17.89 -6.10 -5.42
N LEU A 56 16.69 -6.32 -5.93
CA LEU A 56 15.51 -6.64 -5.11
C LEU A 56 15.11 -8.09 -5.36
N GLU A 57 15.08 -8.90 -4.31
CA GLU A 57 14.59 -10.28 -4.33
C GLU A 57 13.28 -10.36 -3.55
N ILE A 58 12.18 -10.72 -4.23
CA ILE A 58 10.89 -10.97 -3.59
C ILE A 58 10.75 -12.49 -3.41
N LYS A 59 10.60 -12.98 -2.18
CA LYS A 59 10.72 -14.41 -1.81
C LYS A 59 9.83 -15.38 -2.61
N LYS A 60 8.66 -14.90 -3.07
CA LYS A 60 7.72 -15.65 -3.94
C LYS A 60 7.53 -14.98 -5.30
N GLY A 61 8.45 -14.10 -5.69
CA GLY A 61 8.35 -13.25 -6.86
C GLY A 61 9.60 -13.28 -7.72
N LYS A 62 9.77 -12.22 -8.51
CA LYS A 62 10.92 -12.03 -9.39
C LYS A 62 12.06 -11.34 -8.65
N THR A 63 13.26 -11.55 -9.17
CA THR A 63 14.43 -10.74 -8.82
C THR A 63 14.58 -9.62 -9.84
N TYR A 64 14.92 -8.43 -9.35
CA TYR A 64 15.11 -7.25 -10.17
C TYR A 64 16.47 -6.63 -9.89
N ILE A 65 17.07 -6.02 -10.91
CA ILE A 65 18.38 -5.38 -10.82
C ILE A 65 18.32 -4.05 -11.55
N ALA A 66 18.84 -2.99 -10.93
CA ALA A 66 18.92 -1.66 -11.50
C ALA A 66 20.25 -0.99 -11.18
N ASP A 67 20.70 -0.10 -12.07
CA ASP A 67 21.78 0.83 -11.76
C ASP A 67 21.21 1.96 -10.89
N VAL A 68 21.90 2.26 -9.79
CA VAL A 68 21.44 3.28 -8.82
C VAL A 68 22.01 4.63 -9.22
N ASN A 69 21.13 5.54 -9.61
CA ASN A 69 21.51 6.92 -9.85
C ASN A 69 21.64 7.71 -8.53
N ARG A 70 22.14 8.95 -8.63
CA ARG A 70 22.32 9.83 -7.47
C ARG A 70 21.03 10.04 -6.67
N LEU A 71 19.89 10.25 -7.33
CA LEU A 71 18.59 10.44 -6.67
C LEU A 71 18.20 9.22 -5.83
N GLY A 72 18.44 8.01 -6.34
CA GLY A 72 18.19 6.76 -5.62
C GLY A 72 19.08 6.61 -4.37
N LEU A 73 20.35 7.02 -4.46
CA LEU A 73 21.24 7.04 -3.30
C LEU A 73 20.80 8.09 -2.26
N ASP A 74 20.47 9.30 -2.71
CA ASP A 74 20.02 10.37 -1.82
C ASP A 74 18.75 9.95 -1.06
N TYR A 75 17.78 9.32 -1.77
CA TYR A 75 16.57 8.81 -1.14
C TYR A 75 16.85 7.62 -0.21
N PHE A 76 17.77 6.72 -0.57
CA PHE A 76 18.20 5.64 0.32
C PHE A 76 18.72 6.16 1.66
N TYR A 77 19.55 7.21 1.66
CA TYR A 77 20.02 7.82 2.91
C TYR A 77 18.89 8.50 3.70
N SER A 78 17.95 9.16 3.02
CA SER A 78 16.74 9.70 3.66
C SER A 78 15.93 8.60 4.34
N PHE A 79 15.67 7.49 3.62
CA PHE A 79 14.96 6.32 4.12
C PHE A 79 15.60 5.75 5.40
N LEU A 80 16.93 5.63 5.45
CA LEU A 80 17.62 5.16 6.64
C LEU A 80 17.41 6.10 7.84
N ASN A 81 17.44 7.42 7.60
CA ASN A 81 17.19 8.40 8.65
C ASN A 81 15.74 8.35 9.13
N ASP A 82 14.78 8.20 8.21
CA ASP A 82 13.37 8.05 8.53
C ASP A 82 13.15 6.82 9.40
N LEU A 83 13.68 5.66 8.98
CA LEU A 83 13.60 4.39 9.71
C LEU A 83 14.17 4.50 11.13
N LYS A 84 15.27 5.24 11.33
CA LYS A 84 15.82 5.52 12.67
C LYS A 84 14.89 6.38 13.50
N SER A 85 14.28 7.39 12.89
CA SER A 85 13.41 8.35 13.58
C SER A 85 12.02 7.79 13.93
N LEU A 86 11.61 6.67 13.31
CA LEU A 86 10.34 6.03 13.59
C LEU A 86 10.22 5.70 15.07
N LYS A 87 9.21 6.29 15.70
CA LYS A 87 8.80 5.98 17.06
C LYS A 87 8.04 4.67 17.05
N LYS A 88 8.14 3.89 18.13
CA LYS A 88 7.28 2.72 18.36
C LYS A 88 5.83 3.22 18.45
N GLN A 89 5.09 3.13 17.35
CA GLN A 89 3.68 3.46 17.35
C GLN A 89 2.87 2.21 17.69
N THR A 90 1.98 2.37 18.66
CA THR A 90 0.97 1.38 19.02
C THR A 90 -0.32 1.80 18.36
N GLY A 91 -0.74 1.09 17.32
CA GLY A 91 -2.00 1.30 16.61
C GLY A 91 -2.55 -0.04 16.11
N TYR A 92 -3.86 -0.17 16.01
CA TYR A 92 -4.52 -1.37 15.50
C TYR A 92 -4.27 -1.46 13.98
N CYS A 93 -3.29 -2.27 13.58
CA CYS A 93 -3.10 -2.69 12.21
C CYS A 93 -3.54 -4.15 12.08
N THR A 94 -4.25 -4.49 11.00
CA THR A 94 -4.50 -5.89 10.60
C THR A 94 -3.28 -6.50 9.89
N THR A 95 -2.23 -5.70 9.69
CA THR A 95 -0.95 -6.08 9.11
C THR A 95 0.21 -5.74 10.04
N ASP A 96 1.13 -6.68 10.19
CA ASP A 96 2.40 -6.50 10.86
C ASP A 96 3.48 -6.15 9.82
N LEU A 97 4.04 -4.95 9.95
CA LEU A 97 5.14 -4.47 9.13
C LEU A 97 6.47 -4.53 9.88
N SER A 98 7.50 -5.09 9.25
CA SER A 98 8.86 -5.11 9.79
C SER A 98 9.89 -4.75 8.74
N CYS A 99 10.91 -4.01 9.16
CA CYS A 99 12.01 -3.59 8.30
C CYS A 99 13.31 -3.61 9.11
N THR A 100 14.33 -4.29 8.58
CA THR A 100 15.68 -4.28 9.13
C THR A 100 16.67 -3.86 8.06
N ALA A 101 17.37 -2.75 8.30
CA ALA A 101 18.42 -2.25 7.43
C ALA A 101 19.80 -2.56 8.04
N TYR A 102 20.67 -3.15 7.24
CA TYR A 102 22.07 -3.43 7.53
C TYR A 102 22.94 -2.49 6.70
N THR A 103 23.82 -1.76 7.37
CA THR A 103 24.86 -0.95 6.75
C THR A 103 26.23 -1.38 7.28
N LYS A 104 27.32 -0.80 6.76
CA LYS A 104 28.66 -1.07 7.28
C LYS A 104 28.84 -0.67 8.76
N ASN A 105 28.07 0.32 9.23
CA ASN A 105 28.29 0.95 10.52
C ASN A 105 27.26 0.55 11.58
N GLU A 106 26.09 0.09 11.15
CA GLU A 106 24.96 -0.13 12.05
C GLU A 106 23.90 -1.07 11.46
N THR A 107 23.11 -1.65 12.36
CA THR A 107 21.84 -2.32 12.06
C THR A 107 20.69 -1.50 12.64
N ILE A 108 19.70 -1.17 11.81
CA ILE A 108 18.48 -0.45 12.19
C ILE A 108 17.31 -1.40 12.01
N SER A 109 16.68 -1.84 13.12
CA SER A 109 15.54 -2.75 13.05
C SER A 109 14.28 -2.10 13.64
N ARG A 110 13.16 -2.25 12.93
CA ARG A 110 11.82 -1.84 13.38
C ARG A 110 10.83 -2.96 13.10
N ILE A 111 10.03 -3.28 14.11
CA ILE A 111 8.99 -4.31 14.10
C ILE A 111 7.70 -3.60 14.53
N GLN A 112 6.55 -4.01 13.98
CA GLN A 112 5.26 -3.34 14.19
C GLN A 112 5.32 -1.86 13.78
N ILE A 113 5.87 -1.62 12.59
CA ILE A 113 5.82 -0.30 11.97
C ILE A 113 4.35 -0.01 11.59
N ASP A 114 3.95 1.27 11.64
CA ASP A 114 2.65 1.72 11.14
C ASP A 114 2.41 1.18 9.71
N CYS A 115 1.24 0.56 9.48
CA CYS A 115 0.87 0.03 8.17
C CYS A 115 0.75 1.13 7.09
N GLN A 116 0.72 2.40 7.48
CA GLN A 116 0.78 3.56 6.59
C GLN A 116 2.21 3.98 6.23
N TRP A 117 3.26 3.39 6.82
CA TRP A 117 4.64 3.76 6.48
C TRP A 117 5.05 3.24 5.11
N GLN A 118 5.12 4.15 4.14
CA GLN A 118 5.42 3.85 2.73
C GLN A 118 6.92 3.87 2.39
N GLY A 119 7.80 4.16 3.35
CA GLY A 119 9.21 4.49 3.08
C GLY A 119 9.93 3.43 2.24
N PHE A 120 9.67 2.14 2.51
CA PHE A 120 10.30 1.05 1.75
C PHE A 120 9.71 0.91 0.34
N GLU A 121 8.40 1.04 0.18
CA GLU A 121 7.73 0.99 -1.12
C GLU A 121 8.18 2.15 -2.03
N TYR A 122 8.31 3.36 -1.48
CA TYR A 122 8.83 4.51 -2.21
C TYR A 122 10.29 4.31 -2.61
N LEU A 123 11.12 3.77 -1.70
CA LEU A 123 12.52 3.43 -2.02
C LEU A 123 12.60 2.45 -3.18
N LYS A 124 11.78 1.39 -3.18
CA LYS A 124 11.67 0.45 -4.31
C LYS A 124 11.30 1.19 -5.60
N GLY A 125 10.33 2.10 -5.55
CA GLY A 125 9.84 2.84 -6.72
C GLY A 125 10.89 3.74 -7.35
N ILE A 126 11.70 4.41 -6.52
CA ILE A 126 12.80 5.26 -7.00
C ILE A 126 13.94 4.42 -7.57
N LEU A 127 14.38 3.38 -6.86
CA LEU A 127 15.55 2.58 -7.26
C LEU A 127 15.31 1.78 -8.55
N PHE A 128 14.08 1.35 -8.80
CA PHE A 128 13.74 0.48 -9.92
C PHE A 128 12.72 1.13 -10.88
N LYS A 129 12.72 2.46 -10.94
CA LYS A 129 11.81 3.23 -11.80
C LYS A 129 11.87 2.72 -13.25
N GLY A 130 10.69 2.54 -13.85
CA GLY A 130 10.56 2.01 -15.21
C GLY A 130 10.57 0.49 -15.32
N GLN A 131 10.79 -0.24 -14.22
CA GLN A 131 10.69 -1.71 -14.19
C GLN A 131 9.35 -2.22 -13.64
N GLY A 132 8.39 -1.31 -13.37
CA GLY A 132 7.09 -1.66 -12.79
C GLY A 132 7.14 -2.09 -11.32
N ILE A 133 8.20 -1.70 -10.59
CA ILE A 133 8.42 -1.99 -9.17
C ILE A 133 8.19 -0.72 -8.36
N GLY A 134 7.59 -0.85 -7.17
CA GLY A 134 7.41 0.26 -6.24
C GLY A 134 6.28 1.21 -6.64
N THR A 135 5.25 0.67 -7.29
CA THR A 135 3.92 1.25 -7.23
C THR A 135 3.49 1.25 -5.77
N ILE A 136 3.53 2.41 -5.13
CA ILE A 136 3.07 2.56 -3.75
C ILE A 136 1.56 2.37 -3.79
N PHE A 137 1.09 1.37 -3.05
CA PHE A 137 -0.33 1.13 -2.91
C PHE A 137 -0.78 1.55 -1.52
N ARG A 138 -1.77 2.45 -1.45
CA ARG A 138 -2.54 2.64 -0.23
C ARG A 138 -3.76 1.73 -0.27
N TYR A 139 -4.06 1.07 0.83
CA TYR A 139 -5.28 0.30 0.98
C TYR A 139 -6.28 1.08 1.83
N GLU A 140 -7.52 1.13 1.37
CA GLU A 140 -8.65 1.66 2.13
C GLU A 140 -9.71 0.57 2.22
N GLU A 141 -10.11 0.21 3.44
CA GLU A 141 -11.17 -0.75 3.69
C GLU A 141 -12.46 -0.02 4.10
N LYS A 142 -13.56 -0.36 3.43
CA LYS A 142 -14.91 0.10 3.77
C LYS A 142 -15.74 -1.09 4.24
N ILE A 143 -16.01 -1.13 5.54
CA ILE A 143 -16.81 -2.18 6.18
C ILE A 143 -18.22 -2.18 5.58
N SER A 144 -18.71 -3.33 5.13
CA SER A 144 -20.04 -3.45 4.53
C SER A 144 -21.13 -2.97 5.50
N ASP A 145 -22.02 -2.09 5.03
CA ASP A 145 -23.14 -1.59 5.82
C ASP A 145 -24.42 -2.35 5.50
N SER A 146 -24.71 -3.39 6.30
CA SER A 146 -25.90 -4.24 6.12
C SER A 146 -27.23 -3.53 6.31
N THR A 147 -27.24 -2.29 6.81
CA THR A 147 -28.46 -1.50 7.05
C THR A 147 -28.98 -0.78 5.81
N ILE A 148 -28.26 -0.86 4.68
CA ILE A 148 -28.67 -0.21 3.42
C ILE A 148 -29.73 -1.06 2.71
N ASP A 149 -30.94 -0.50 2.61
CA ASP A 149 -32.11 -1.07 1.90
C ASP A 149 -32.38 -0.38 0.54
N SER A 150 -31.33 0.07 -0.13
CA SER A 150 -31.44 0.81 -1.40
C SER A 150 -31.72 -0.10 -2.60
N ASN A 151 -32.47 0.41 -3.58
CA ASN A 151 -32.62 -0.25 -4.90
C ASN A 151 -31.51 0.11 -5.89
N PHE A 152 -30.70 1.12 -5.59
CA PHE A 152 -29.56 1.49 -6.42
C PHE A 152 -28.35 0.62 -6.08
N SER A 153 -27.87 -0.13 -7.06
CA SER A 153 -26.66 -0.94 -6.92
C SER A 153 -25.75 -0.88 -8.15
N LEU A 154 -24.47 -1.14 -7.90
CA LEU A 154 -23.48 -1.37 -8.94
C LEU A 154 -23.13 -2.87 -8.94
N ARG A 155 -23.15 -3.50 -10.11
CA ARG A 155 -22.80 -4.92 -10.24
C ARG A 155 -21.39 -5.09 -10.81
N TYR A 156 -20.54 -5.82 -10.07
CA TYR A 156 -19.19 -6.21 -10.52
C TYR A 156 -18.94 -7.68 -10.25
N GLY A 157 -18.75 -8.46 -11.32
CA GLY A 157 -18.63 -9.90 -11.23
C GLY A 157 -19.85 -10.52 -10.53
N ASN A 158 -19.60 -11.26 -9.45
CA ASN A 158 -20.63 -11.94 -8.66
C ASN A 158 -21.14 -11.09 -7.48
N TYR A 159 -20.87 -9.78 -7.43
CA TYR A 159 -21.24 -8.94 -6.30
C TYR A 159 -22.07 -7.73 -6.73
N ASP A 160 -23.11 -7.44 -5.94
CA ASP A 160 -23.86 -6.19 -5.98
C ASP A 160 -23.41 -5.29 -4.82
N PHE A 161 -23.16 -4.02 -5.13
CA PHE A 161 -22.79 -2.96 -4.18
C PHE A 161 -23.94 -1.98 -4.08
N TYR A 162 -24.70 -2.02 -2.98
CA TYR A 162 -25.83 -1.13 -2.73
C TYR A 162 -25.37 0.10 -1.96
N PHE A 163 -25.84 1.27 -2.38
CA PHE A 163 -25.46 2.55 -1.76
C PHE A 163 -26.68 3.28 -1.21
N ASN A 164 -26.50 3.97 -0.08
CA ASN A 164 -27.54 4.79 0.50
C ASN A 164 -27.82 6.04 -0.36
N VAL A 165 -28.89 5.98 -1.16
CA VAL A 165 -29.31 7.04 -2.10
C VAL A 165 -29.42 8.41 -1.43
N LYS A 166 -29.93 8.48 -0.19
CA LYS A 166 -30.09 9.74 0.54
C LYS A 166 -28.73 10.35 0.90
N GLN A 167 -27.78 9.54 1.36
CA GLN A 167 -26.43 10.00 1.71
C GLN A 167 -25.69 10.50 0.47
N VAL A 168 -25.72 9.74 -0.63
CA VAL A 168 -25.06 10.11 -1.88
C VAL A 168 -25.65 11.40 -2.46
N THR A 169 -26.99 11.50 -2.48
CA THR A 169 -27.69 12.70 -2.95
C THR A 169 -27.33 13.93 -2.10
N SER A 170 -27.32 13.80 -0.78
CA SER A 170 -26.95 14.89 0.12
C SER A 170 -25.50 15.35 -0.07
N TRP A 171 -24.58 14.41 -0.31
CA TRP A 171 -23.20 14.75 -0.63
C TRP A 171 -23.09 15.51 -1.96
N CYS A 172 -23.77 15.04 -3.02
CA CYS A 172 -23.80 15.75 -4.30
C CYS A 172 -24.34 17.19 -4.15
N ASP A 173 -25.40 17.39 -3.34
CA ASP A 173 -25.95 18.72 -3.08
C ASP A 173 -24.96 19.67 -2.40
N LYS A 174 -24.14 19.14 -1.48
CA LYS A 174 -23.07 19.91 -0.85
C LYS A 174 -21.97 20.24 -1.86
N MET A 175 -21.54 19.26 -2.65
CA MET A 175 -20.44 19.41 -3.60
C MET A 175 -20.79 20.26 -4.82
N MET A 176 -22.06 20.34 -5.25
CA MET A 176 -22.46 21.28 -6.31
C MET A 176 -22.18 22.75 -5.97
N ASN A 177 -21.99 23.09 -4.69
CA ASN A 177 -21.63 24.44 -4.23
C ASN A 177 -20.11 24.62 -4.01
N SER A 178 -19.29 23.60 -4.28
CA SER A 178 -17.83 23.74 -4.24
C SER A 178 -17.34 24.54 -5.46
N LYS A 179 -16.18 25.18 -5.34
CA LYS A 179 -15.52 25.91 -6.44
C LYS A 179 -14.45 25.06 -7.14
N ASP A 180 -14.62 23.74 -7.16
CA ASP A 180 -13.65 22.80 -7.74
C ASP A 180 -13.82 22.55 -9.25
N GLY A 181 -14.89 23.07 -9.85
CA GLY A 181 -15.18 22.93 -11.28
C GLY A 181 -15.79 21.57 -11.68
N LEU A 182 -16.08 20.69 -10.71
CA LEU A 182 -16.62 19.34 -10.95
C LEU A 182 -18.15 19.27 -10.83
N GLU A 183 -18.85 20.40 -10.81
CA GLU A 183 -20.31 20.48 -10.74
C GLU A 183 -21.05 19.56 -11.74
N PRO A 184 -20.65 19.45 -13.03
CA PRO A 184 -21.32 18.55 -13.97
C PRO A 184 -21.25 17.08 -13.55
N MET A 185 -20.15 16.66 -12.93
CA MET A 185 -19.95 15.30 -12.43
C MET A 185 -20.90 15.02 -11.25
N TYR A 186 -20.95 15.91 -10.27
CA TYR A 186 -21.86 15.77 -9.11
C TYR A 186 -23.33 15.73 -9.54
N LYS A 187 -23.71 16.54 -10.54
CA LYS A 187 -25.05 16.49 -11.15
C LYS A 187 -25.35 15.13 -11.81
N SER A 188 -24.38 14.54 -12.52
CA SER A 188 -24.55 13.22 -13.14
C SER A 188 -24.73 12.13 -12.10
N ILE A 189 -23.85 12.06 -11.10
CA ILE A 189 -23.92 11.08 -10.01
C ILE A 189 -25.27 11.18 -9.30
N LYS A 190 -25.70 12.39 -8.94
CA LYS A 190 -27.01 12.61 -8.28
C LYS A 190 -28.16 12.12 -9.14
N ARG A 191 -28.15 12.40 -10.44
CA ARG A 191 -29.22 11.97 -11.35
C ARG A 191 -29.28 10.45 -11.41
N GLU A 192 -28.16 9.76 -11.62
CA GLU A 192 -28.10 8.31 -11.78
C GLU A 192 -28.57 7.57 -10.52
N VAL A 193 -28.12 8.01 -9.35
CA VAL A 193 -28.48 7.39 -8.07
C VAL A 193 -29.98 7.54 -7.74
N ASN A 194 -30.65 8.54 -8.32
CA ASN A 194 -32.09 8.77 -8.18
C ASN A 194 -32.92 8.20 -9.34
N GLN A 195 -32.30 7.60 -10.36
CA GLN A 195 -33.02 6.96 -11.46
C GLN A 195 -33.32 5.49 -11.13
N ASP A 196 -34.58 5.09 -11.30
CA ASP A 196 -35.11 3.78 -10.90
C ASP A 196 -34.67 2.58 -11.79
N SER A 197 -33.73 2.77 -12.73
CA SER A 197 -33.31 1.71 -13.65
C SER A 197 -32.13 0.89 -13.11
N GLY A 198 -32.28 -0.43 -13.06
CA GLY A 198 -31.53 -1.36 -12.21
C GLY A 198 -30.09 -1.71 -12.58
N THR A 199 -29.42 -1.01 -13.49
CA THR A 199 -27.96 -1.14 -13.70
C THR A 199 -27.42 0.01 -14.55
N TYR A 200 -26.40 0.73 -14.06
CA TYR A 200 -25.73 1.79 -14.81
C TYR A 200 -24.27 1.45 -15.09
N TYR A 201 -23.78 1.90 -16.24
CA TYR A 201 -22.35 2.02 -16.54
C TYR A 201 -21.97 3.46 -16.27
N VAL A 202 -21.33 3.72 -15.13
CA VAL A 202 -20.94 5.07 -14.74
C VAL A 202 -19.43 5.23 -14.86
N ASP A 203 -19.00 6.23 -15.60
CA ASP A 203 -17.62 6.74 -15.58
C ASP A 203 -17.18 7.21 -14.17
N ASN A 204 -18.14 7.37 -13.26
CA ASN A 204 -18.03 7.83 -11.87
C ASN A 204 -18.18 6.71 -10.83
N HIS A 205 -18.25 5.42 -11.23
CA HIS A 205 -18.35 4.32 -10.26
C HIS A 205 -17.21 4.32 -9.23
N SER A 206 -16.03 4.76 -9.65
CA SER A 206 -14.86 4.89 -8.78
C SER A 206 -15.14 5.85 -7.61
N TRP A 207 -15.79 6.98 -7.86
CA TRP A 207 -16.19 7.95 -6.83
C TRP A 207 -17.15 7.34 -5.83
N LEU A 208 -18.16 6.60 -6.28
CA LEU A 208 -19.13 5.96 -5.38
C LEU A 208 -18.44 4.93 -4.47
N MET A 209 -17.65 4.04 -5.08
CA MET A 209 -16.92 2.99 -4.38
C MET A 209 -15.85 3.55 -3.43
N THR A 210 -15.26 4.72 -3.74
CA THR A 210 -14.22 5.35 -2.92
C THR A 210 -14.76 6.35 -1.89
N MET A 211 -15.92 6.97 -2.08
CA MET A 211 -16.45 7.97 -1.14
C MET A 211 -17.43 7.38 -0.13
N PHE A 212 -18.18 6.34 -0.51
CA PHE A 212 -19.28 5.82 0.29
C PHE A 212 -19.05 4.36 0.69
N THR A 213 -19.64 4.00 1.82
CA THR A 213 -19.68 2.62 2.31
C THR A 213 -20.85 1.88 1.67
N PRO A 214 -20.61 0.81 0.88
CA PRO A 214 -21.68 0.02 0.30
C PRO A 214 -22.14 -1.11 1.24
N ARG A 215 -23.35 -1.63 0.99
CA ARG A 215 -23.71 -3.01 1.35
C ARG A 215 -23.27 -3.92 0.21
N ILE A 216 -22.57 -4.99 0.55
CA ILE A 216 -21.98 -5.90 -0.44
C ILE A 216 -22.72 -7.23 -0.38
N VAL A 217 -23.28 -7.69 -1.49
CA VAL A 217 -24.03 -8.95 -1.54
C VAL A 217 -23.54 -9.81 -2.70
N ASN A 218 -23.20 -11.07 -2.43
CA ASN A 218 -22.94 -12.04 -3.47
C ASN A 218 -24.24 -12.38 -4.21
N VAL A 219 -24.27 -12.16 -5.52
CA VAL A 219 -25.46 -12.33 -6.36
C VAL A 219 -25.97 -13.78 -6.35
N ASN A 220 -25.05 -14.74 -6.30
CA ASN A 220 -25.34 -16.16 -6.42
C ASN A 220 -25.71 -16.78 -5.07
N THR A 221 -24.93 -16.51 -4.02
CA THR A 221 -25.12 -17.13 -2.70
C THR A 221 -26.01 -16.32 -1.77
N LYS A 222 -26.26 -15.05 -2.09
CA LYS A 222 -26.94 -14.06 -1.21
C LYS A 222 -26.20 -13.77 0.10
N GLU A 223 -24.98 -14.27 0.27
CA GLU A 223 -24.16 -13.97 1.43
C GLU A 223 -23.64 -12.53 1.36
N GLU A 224 -23.61 -11.87 2.52
CA GLU A 224 -23.09 -10.52 2.63
C GLU A 224 -21.56 -10.52 2.69
N GLY A 225 -20.93 -9.67 1.88
CA GLY A 225 -19.50 -9.41 1.99
C GLY A 225 -19.20 -8.67 3.29
N LYS A 226 -18.02 -8.92 3.87
CA LYS A 226 -17.55 -8.27 5.09
C LYS A 226 -17.15 -6.82 4.82
N SER A 227 -16.41 -6.58 3.74
CA SER A 227 -15.93 -5.24 3.40
C SER A 227 -15.46 -5.12 1.94
N LEU A 228 -15.38 -3.87 1.47
CA LEU A 228 -14.78 -3.49 0.19
C LEU A 228 -13.37 -2.98 0.48
N LEU A 229 -12.37 -3.63 -0.09
CA LEU A 229 -10.98 -3.20 -0.04
C LEU A 229 -10.62 -2.48 -1.35
N ILE A 230 -10.02 -1.30 -1.23
CA ILE A 230 -9.63 -0.46 -2.34
C ILE A 230 -8.11 -0.30 -2.31
N ARG A 231 -7.45 -0.73 -3.37
CA ARG A 231 -6.02 -0.51 -3.58
C ARG A 231 -5.83 0.70 -4.50
N LEU A 232 -5.17 1.73 -3.99
CA LEU A 232 -4.95 3.02 -4.65
C LEU A 232 -3.49 3.16 -5.04
N ASN A 233 -3.18 3.48 -6.29
CA ASN A 233 -1.83 3.80 -6.73
C ASN A 233 -1.45 5.26 -6.39
N ASP A 234 -0.34 5.48 -5.70
CA ASP A 234 0.14 6.81 -5.27
C ASP A 234 0.96 7.55 -6.36
N THR A 235 1.28 6.88 -7.48
CA THR A 235 1.71 7.62 -8.67
C THR A 235 0.48 8.25 -9.30
N LEU A 236 0.50 9.56 -9.57
CA LEU A 236 -0.53 10.46 -10.16
C LEU A 236 -1.49 9.92 -11.25
N THR A 237 -1.35 8.68 -11.70
CA THR A 237 -2.35 7.89 -12.41
C THR A 237 -3.37 7.30 -11.43
N ALA A 238 -4.63 7.68 -11.56
CA ALA A 238 -5.77 7.26 -10.72
C ALA A 238 -6.17 5.77 -10.90
N ASP A 239 -5.19 4.87 -10.97
CA ASP A 239 -5.40 3.43 -11.04
C ASP A 239 -5.86 2.92 -9.67
N ARG A 240 -7.08 2.36 -9.64
CA ARG A 240 -7.65 1.75 -8.43
C ARG A 240 -8.01 0.30 -8.72
N THR A 241 -7.69 -0.60 -7.81
CA THR A 241 -8.15 -1.98 -7.86
C THR A 241 -9.05 -2.25 -6.67
N TYR A 242 -10.20 -2.87 -6.91
CA TYR A 242 -11.19 -3.16 -5.88
C TYR A 242 -11.23 -4.66 -5.59
N PHE A 243 -11.42 -5.01 -4.32
CA PHE A 243 -11.59 -6.37 -3.85
C PHE A 243 -12.73 -6.46 -2.84
N VAL A 244 -13.43 -7.59 -2.80
CA VAL A 244 -14.38 -7.92 -1.73
C VAL A 244 -13.70 -8.86 -0.74
N ILE A 245 -13.82 -8.57 0.54
CA ILE A 245 -13.48 -9.48 1.63
C ILE A 245 -14.74 -10.25 2.02
N THR A 246 -14.69 -11.58 1.95
CA THR A 246 -15.81 -12.46 2.34
C THR A 246 -15.93 -12.58 3.86
N PRO A 247 -17.04 -13.12 4.40
CA PRO A 247 -17.14 -13.44 5.83
C PRO A 247 -16.02 -14.35 6.36
N GLN A 248 -15.43 -15.17 5.50
CA GLN A 248 -14.32 -16.08 5.81
C GLN A 248 -12.94 -15.41 5.70
N ASN A 249 -12.88 -14.10 5.43
CA ASN A 249 -11.67 -13.31 5.16
C ASN A 249 -10.93 -13.69 3.87
N ASP A 250 -11.61 -14.32 2.92
CA ASP A 250 -11.05 -14.51 1.57
C ASP A 250 -11.19 -13.21 0.76
N THR A 251 -10.20 -12.93 -0.08
CA THR A 251 -10.17 -11.72 -0.91
C THR A 251 -10.46 -12.06 -2.37
N THR A 252 -11.52 -11.49 -2.94
CA THR A 252 -11.86 -11.64 -4.36
C THR A 252 -11.69 -10.32 -5.10
N LYS A 253 -10.82 -10.28 -6.13
CA LYS A 253 -10.67 -9.11 -7.01
C LYS A 253 -11.94 -8.93 -7.85
N ILE A 254 -12.49 -7.72 -7.87
CA ILE A 254 -13.75 -7.43 -8.59
C ILE A 254 -13.55 -6.59 -9.86
N PHE A 255 -12.63 -5.62 -9.87
CA PHE A 255 -12.40 -4.74 -11.03
C PHE A 255 -11.10 -3.92 -10.90
N ASP A 256 -10.51 -3.51 -12.04
CA ASP A 256 -9.47 -2.48 -12.14
C ASP A 256 -10.06 -1.25 -12.82
N SER A 257 -10.14 -0.11 -12.12
CA SER A 257 -10.45 1.16 -12.78
C SER A 257 -9.15 1.76 -13.32
N ILE A 258 -9.01 1.77 -14.65
CA ILE A 258 -8.09 2.68 -15.32
C ILE A 258 -8.85 3.99 -15.46
N ASP A 259 -8.72 4.88 -14.49
CA ASP A 259 -9.33 6.20 -14.57
C ASP A 259 -8.49 7.01 -15.59
N ARG A 260 -8.96 7.08 -16.84
CA ARG A 260 -8.29 7.82 -17.93
C ARG A 260 -8.61 9.32 -17.91
N SER A 261 -9.25 9.81 -16.86
CA SER A 261 -9.66 11.20 -16.75
C SER A 261 -8.60 12.05 -16.03
N PHE A 262 -8.11 13.06 -16.75
CA PHE A 262 -7.23 14.13 -16.28
C PHE A 262 -8.05 15.23 -15.60
#